data_AF-A0A3A0F9V4-F1
#
_entry.id   AF-A0A3A0F9V4-F1
#
_cell.length_a   1.000
_cell.length_b   1.000
_cell.length_c   1.000
_cell.angle_alpha   90.00
_cell.angle_beta   90.00
_cell.angle_gamma   90.00
#
_symmetry.space_group_name_H-M   'P 1'
#
loop_
_entity.id
_entity.type
_entity.pdbx_description
1 polymer ?
#
loop_
_entity_poly.entity_id
_entity_poly.type
_entity_poly.pdbx_seq_one_letter_code
_entity_poly.pdbx_strand_id
1 'polypeptide(L)'
;MAPAQGSAQAQAQAPAPVPPVESVPAPQAPSPPPAPPPRGLFGDLDKLFEAPAPVWSPPPLKSPAEVIEDFNARAKDAGAGLPELRRATVATGRAICPVSANGAPDCQAAAERLCRDKGFKDGKSMDVEAAQVCSARALLTNRTDDPGACRMENYVTRAMCQ
;
A
#
# COMPACT_ATOMS: atom_id res chain seq x y z
N MET A 1 -4.45 -27.33 61.44
CA MET A 1 -4.14 -26.14 62.25
C MET A 1 -4.15 -24.92 61.34
N ALA A 2 -5.10 -24.03 61.58
CA ALA A 2 -5.22 -22.68 61.01
C ALA A 2 -5.31 -21.71 62.21
N PRO A 3 -5.27 -20.37 62.04
CA PRO A 3 -4.59 -19.53 61.06
C PRO A 3 -3.72 -18.44 61.76
N ALA A 4 -2.95 -17.65 61.00
CA ALA A 4 -2.46 -16.35 61.47
C ALA A 4 -2.85 -15.28 60.45
N GLN A 5 -3.57 -14.29 60.96
CA GLN A 5 -4.09 -13.11 60.25
C GLN A 5 -2.96 -12.09 60.06
N GLY A 6 -2.90 -11.45 58.89
CA GLY A 6 -1.98 -10.36 58.59
C GLY A 6 -2.66 -9.35 57.68
N SER A 7 -2.92 -8.19 58.24
CA SER A 7 -3.81 -7.12 57.79
C SER A 7 -3.41 -6.48 56.45
N ALA A 8 -4.43 -6.08 55.69
CA ALA A 8 -4.32 -5.20 54.54
C ALA A 8 -3.72 -3.84 54.93
N GLN A 9 -2.73 -3.37 54.18
CA GLN A 9 -2.48 -1.94 54.01
C GLN A 9 -2.29 -1.63 52.52
N ALA A 10 -3.39 -1.18 51.91
CA ALA A 10 -3.36 -0.48 50.65
C ALA A 10 -2.67 0.88 50.88
N GLN A 11 -1.43 1.01 50.45
CA GLN A 11 -0.77 2.31 50.38
C GLN A 11 -1.32 3.05 49.17
N ALA A 12 -2.30 3.93 49.42
CA ALA A 12 -2.73 4.94 48.48
C ALA A 12 -1.55 5.87 48.20
N GLN A 13 -0.95 5.75 47.01
CA GLN A 13 0.00 6.72 46.50
C GLN A 13 -0.78 7.98 46.09
N ALA A 14 -0.62 9.06 46.85
CA ALA A 14 -1.12 10.38 46.48
C ALA A 14 -0.43 10.84 45.18
N PRO A 15 -1.16 11.45 44.22
CA PRO A 15 -0.53 12.02 43.04
C PRO A 15 0.38 13.19 43.42
N ALA A 16 1.59 13.20 42.86
CA ALA A 16 2.55 14.28 43.01
C ALA A 16 1.98 15.62 42.48
N PRO A 17 2.35 16.77 43.07
CA PRO A 17 1.91 18.06 42.58
C PRO A 17 2.47 18.33 41.18
N VAL A 18 1.59 18.65 40.23
CA VAL A 18 1.96 19.14 38.91
C VAL A 18 2.54 20.56 39.02
N PRO A 19 3.67 20.89 38.35
CA PRO A 19 4.14 22.27 38.29
C PRO A 19 3.12 23.15 37.54
N PRO A 20 3.02 24.46 37.84
CA PRO A 20 2.16 25.35 37.10
C PRO A 20 2.60 25.39 35.63
N VAL A 21 1.66 25.07 34.73
CA VAL A 21 1.85 25.18 33.29
C VAL A 21 1.98 26.66 32.94
N GLU A 22 3.20 27.07 32.63
CA GLU A 22 3.49 28.35 32.00
C GLU A 22 2.77 28.39 30.64
N SER A 23 2.03 29.47 30.39
CA SER A 23 1.19 29.65 29.21
C SER A 23 2.04 29.60 27.93
N VAL A 24 2.03 28.46 27.25
CA VAL A 24 2.66 28.32 25.92
C VAL A 24 1.88 29.19 24.93
N PRO A 25 2.53 30.12 24.20
CA PRO A 25 1.83 30.87 23.16
C PRO A 25 1.35 29.91 22.07
N ALA A 26 0.11 30.11 21.61
CA ALA A 26 -0.50 29.29 20.56
C ALA A 26 0.40 29.22 19.31
N PRO A 27 0.58 28.05 18.69
CA PRO A 27 1.26 27.95 17.40
C PRO A 27 0.48 28.76 16.36
N GLN A 28 1.07 29.84 15.85
CA GLN A 28 0.54 30.54 14.69
C GLN A 28 0.68 29.62 13.48
N ALA A 29 -0.44 29.24 12.87
CA ALA A 29 -0.42 28.51 11.60
C ALA A 29 0.21 29.40 10.51
N PRO A 30 1.19 28.91 9.74
CA PRO A 30 1.68 29.63 8.57
C PRO A 30 0.56 29.70 7.51
N SER A 31 0.32 30.90 6.96
CA SER A 31 -0.63 31.12 5.87
C SER A 31 -0.26 30.28 4.62
N PRO A 32 -1.23 29.73 3.88
CA PRO A 32 -0.94 29.01 2.64
C PRO A 32 -0.39 29.96 1.56
N PRO A 33 0.54 29.50 0.69
CA PRO A 33 1.02 30.29 -0.44
C PRO A 33 -0.11 30.52 -1.47
N PRO A 34 -0.06 31.62 -2.24
CA PRO A 34 -1.05 31.90 -3.28
C PRO A 34 -1.02 30.81 -4.36
N ALA A 35 -2.21 30.43 -4.84
CA ALA A 35 -2.36 29.43 -5.87
C ALA A 35 -1.67 29.88 -7.18
N PRO A 36 -0.98 28.98 -7.90
CA PRO A 36 -0.44 29.28 -9.21
C PRO A 36 -1.57 29.52 -10.22
N PRO A 37 -1.39 30.40 -11.22
CA PRO A 37 -2.41 30.66 -12.23
C PRO A 37 -2.69 29.40 -13.07
N PRO A 38 -3.92 29.24 -13.59
CA PRO A 38 -4.27 28.10 -14.43
C PRO A 38 -3.42 28.10 -15.70
N ARG A 39 -2.67 27.01 -15.92
CA ARG A 39 -1.96 26.74 -17.17
C ARG A 39 -3.01 26.35 -18.23
N GLY A 40 -3.31 27.25 -19.16
CA GLY A 40 -4.11 26.93 -20.34
C GLY A 40 -3.34 25.95 -21.22
N LEU A 41 -3.90 24.76 -21.46
CA LEU A 41 -3.29 23.69 -22.26
C LEU A 41 -4.23 23.15 -23.35
N PHE A 42 -5.13 23.97 -23.88
CA PHE A 42 -6.09 23.51 -24.92
C PHE A 42 -6.26 24.47 -26.10
N GLY A 43 -5.34 25.42 -26.30
CA GLY A 43 -5.45 26.43 -27.38
C GLY A 43 -4.87 26.03 -28.74
N ASP A 44 -4.09 24.95 -28.83
CA ASP A 44 -3.21 24.71 -29.99
C ASP A 44 -3.44 23.37 -30.72
N LEU A 45 -4.50 22.61 -30.38
CA LEU A 45 -4.80 21.34 -31.08
C LEU A 45 -5.65 21.52 -32.35
N ASP A 46 -6.31 22.66 -32.54
CA ASP A 46 -7.16 22.90 -33.72
C ASP A 46 -6.35 23.30 -34.97
N LYS A 47 -5.09 23.72 -34.79
CA LYS A 47 -4.27 24.30 -35.86
C LYS A 47 -3.32 23.30 -36.56
N LEU A 48 -3.55 22.00 -36.36
CA LEU A 48 -2.81 20.92 -37.04
C LEU A 48 -3.70 20.08 -37.97
N PHE A 49 -5.04 20.19 -37.86
CA PHE A 49 -5.98 19.40 -38.66
C PHE A 49 -6.44 20.08 -39.96
N GLU A 50 -6.05 21.33 -40.20
CA GLU A 50 -6.54 22.16 -41.32
C GLU A 50 -5.41 22.67 -42.23
N ALA A 51 -4.51 21.78 -42.65
CA ALA A 51 -3.59 22.06 -43.76
C ALA A 51 -3.55 20.87 -44.73
N PRO A 52 -4.15 20.98 -45.92
CA PRO A 52 -4.05 19.96 -46.96
C PRO A 52 -2.84 20.25 -47.85
N ALA A 53 -1.78 19.42 -47.76
CA ALA A 53 -0.75 19.36 -48.80
C ALA A 53 -0.20 17.91 -48.94
N PRO A 54 -0.15 17.36 -50.17
CA PRO A 54 0.23 15.97 -50.44
C PRO A 54 1.74 15.86 -50.60
N VAL A 55 2.52 15.84 -49.51
CA VAL A 55 3.98 15.63 -49.54
C VAL A 55 4.46 14.87 -48.30
N TRP A 56 3.76 13.82 -47.89
CA TRP A 56 4.23 12.95 -46.80
C TRP A 56 4.00 11.48 -47.16
N SER A 57 4.87 10.96 -48.02
CA SER A 57 5.14 9.52 -47.98
C SER A 57 5.84 9.24 -46.66
N PRO A 58 5.26 8.45 -45.73
CA PRO A 58 6.02 7.97 -44.60
C PRO A 58 7.16 7.08 -45.13
N PRO A 59 8.33 6.99 -44.46
CA PRO A 59 9.25 5.89 -44.70
C PRO A 59 8.48 4.57 -44.53
N PRO A 60 8.91 3.44 -45.12
CA PRO A 60 8.17 2.18 -45.03
C PRO A 60 8.04 1.80 -43.56
N LEU A 61 6.91 2.16 -42.96
CA LEU A 61 6.52 1.72 -41.64
C LEU A 61 6.22 0.25 -41.85
N LYS A 62 7.09 -0.57 -41.26
CA LYS A 62 6.92 -2.03 -41.19
C LYS A 62 5.45 -2.34 -40.95
N SER A 63 4.93 -3.33 -41.67
CA SER A 63 3.53 -3.71 -41.54
C SER A 63 3.24 -4.00 -40.06
N PRO A 64 2.05 -3.68 -39.54
CA PRO A 64 1.65 -4.05 -38.18
C PRO A 64 1.92 -5.54 -37.88
N ALA A 65 1.82 -6.40 -38.90
CA ALA A 65 2.18 -7.81 -38.80
C ALA A 65 3.68 -8.03 -38.50
N GLU A 66 4.58 -7.31 -39.16
CA GLU A 66 6.04 -7.41 -38.91
C GLU A 66 6.43 -6.81 -37.55
N VAL A 67 5.70 -5.81 -37.05
CA VAL A 67 5.91 -5.29 -35.69
C VAL A 67 5.44 -6.29 -34.64
N ILE A 68 4.29 -6.94 -34.87
CA ILE A 68 3.79 -8.02 -34.02
C ILE A 68 4.74 -9.23 -34.08
N GLU A 69 5.34 -9.50 -35.23
CA GLU A 69 6.28 -10.60 -35.41
C GLU A 69 7.66 -10.30 -34.80
N ASP A 70 8.18 -9.07 -34.90
CA ASP A 70 9.40 -8.62 -34.19
C ASP A 70 9.17 -8.60 -32.67
N PHE A 71 7.98 -8.18 -32.21
CA PHE A 71 7.63 -8.23 -30.80
C PHE A 71 7.50 -9.68 -30.30
N ASN A 72 6.85 -10.56 -31.07
CA ASN A 72 6.78 -11.99 -30.77
C ASN A 72 8.16 -12.67 -30.85
N ALA A 73 9.03 -12.27 -31.78
CA ALA A 73 10.38 -12.79 -31.91
C ALA A 73 11.24 -12.36 -30.72
N ARG A 74 11.19 -11.08 -30.31
CA ARG A 74 11.84 -10.58 -29.10
C ARG A 74 11.25 -11.21 -27.83
N ALA A 75 9.95 -11.44 -27.78
CA ALA A 75 9.29 -12.12 -26.66
C ALA A 75 9.65 -13.61 -26.61
N LYS A 76 9.82 -14.27 -27.76
CA LYS A 76 10.29 -15.65 -27.87
C LYS A 76 11.77 -15.77 -27.52
N ASP A 77 12.62 -14.83 -27.93
CA ASP A 77 14.04 -14.81 -27.59
C ASP A 77 14.25 -14.50 -26.09
N ALA A 78 13.47 -13.57 -25.56
CA ALA A 78 13.39 -13.31 -24.12
C ALA A 78 12.77 -14.47 -23.32
N GLY A 79 11.98 -15.36 -23.95
CA GLY A 79 11.37 -16.54 -23.32
C GLY A 79 12.16 -17.83 -23.49
N ALA A 80 12.98 -17.96 -24.54
CA ALA A 80 13.77 -19.16 -24.85
C ALA A 80 15.02 -19.30 -23.98
N GLY A 81 15.45 -18.21 -23.33
CA GLY A 81 16.55 -18.19 -22.34
C GLY A 81 16.13 -18.23 -20.88
N LEU A 82 14.84 -18.40 -20.53
CA LEU A 82 14.38 -18.41 -19.13
C LEU A 82 13.89 -19.79 -18.59
N PRO A 83 14.52 -20.95 -18.85
CA PRO A 83 14.21 -22.15 -18.06
C PRO A 83 14.67 -22.06 -16.59
N GLU A 84 15.57 -21.12 -16.25
CA GLU A 84 16.20 -21.05 -14.92
C GLU A 84 16.29 -19.63 -14.33
N LEU A 85 15.74 -18.62 -15.00
CA LEU A 85 15.65 -17.28 -14.44
C LEU A 85 14.38 -17.14 -13.60
N ARG A 86 14.30 -17.94 -12.54
CA ARG A 86 13.57 -17.55 -11.33
C ARG A 86 14.35 -16.42 -10.65
N ARG A 87 14.50 -15.28 -11.34
CA ARG A 87 14.95 -14.06 -10.69
C ARG A 87 13.88 -13.76 -9.65
N ALA A 88 14.29 -13.78 -8.38
CA ALA A 88 13.40 -13.40 -7.32
C ALA A 88 12.83 -12.01 -7.67
N THR A 89 11.51 -11.92 -7.78
CA THR A 89 10.81 -10.74 -8.31
C THR A 89 9.99 -10.13 -7.19
N VAL A 90 10.04 -8.80 -7.05
CA VAL A 90 9.20 -8.12 -6.07
C VAL A 90 7.79 -8.02 -6.64
N ALA A 91 6.84 -8.69 -6.00
CA ALA A 91 5.42 -8.54 -6.29
C ALA A 91 4.81 -7.49 -5.36
N THR A 92 3.94 -6.65 -5.91
CA THR A 92 3.14 -5.66 -5.18
C THR A 92 1.68 -6.10 -5.17
N GLY A 93 0.99 -5.88 -4.07
CA GLY A 93 -0.46 -6.07 -3.96
C GLY A 93 -0.95 -5.79 -2.56
N ARG A 94 -2.03 -6.44 -2.11
CA ARG A 94 -2.53 -6.30 -0.74
C ARG A 94 -3.08 -7.65 -0.27
N ALA A 95 -2.30 -8.36 0.53
CA ALA A 95 -2.68 -9.66 1.08
C ALA A 95 -2.82 -9.58 2.60
N ILE A 96 -3.99 -9.91 3.14
CA ILE A 96 -4.23 -9.92 4.59
C ILE A 96 -3.35 -10.97 5.27
N CYS A 97 -2.69 -10.60 6.37
CA CYS A 97 -2.00 -11.53 7.25
C CYS A 97 -3.04 -12.23 8.13
N PRO A 98 -3.29 -13.55 7.95
CA PRO A 98 -4.16 -14.30 8.84
C PRO A 98 -3.62 -14.26 10.27
N VAL A 99 -4.49 -14.40 11.27
CA VAL A 99 -4.08 -14.49 12.66
C VAL A 99 -3.69 -15.94 12.95
N SER A 100 -2.47 -16.14 13.42
CA SER A 100 -1.95 -17.45 13.83
C SER A 100 -2.48 -17.88 15.20
N ALA A 101 -2.25 -19.13 15.60
CA ALA A 101 -2.76 -19.72 16.84
C ALA A 101 -2.32 -18.95 18.11
N ASN A 102 -1.18 -18.25 18.05
CA ASN A 102 -0.67 -17.41 19.13
C ASN A 102 -1.23 -15.97 19.12
N GLY A 103 -2.17 -15.65 18.24
CA GLY A 103 -2.77 -14.31 18.12
C GLY A 103 -1.93 -13.30 17.33
N ALA A 104 -0.74 -13.69 16.86
CA ALA A 104 0.11 -12.84 16.01
C ALA A 104 -0.32 -12.91 14.54
N PRO A 105 -0.09 -11.84 13.74
CA PRO A 105 -0.30 -11.89 12.30
C PRO A 105 0.76 -12.77 11.62
N ASP A 106 0.31 -13.71 10.79
CA ASP A 106 1.16 -14.54 9.93
C ASP A 106 1.30 -13.89 8.55
N CYS A 107 2.22 -12.94 8.44
CA CYS A 107 2.49 -12.26 7.17
C CYS A 107 3.33 -13.11 6.20
N GLN A 108 3.88 -14.24 6.64
CA GLN A 108 4.58 -15.17 5.76
C GLN A 108 3.59 -15.90 4.84
N ALA A 109 2.52 -16.45 5.40
CA ALA A 109 1.46 -17.07 4.60
C ALA A 109 0.81 -16.08 3.62
N ALA A 110 0.67 -14.81 4.02
CA ALA A 110 0.16 -13.75 3.14
C ALA A 110 1.10 -13.45 1.98
N ALA A 111 2.41 -13.39 2.23
CA ALA A 111 3.42 -13.18 1.19
C ALA A 111 3.49 -14.35 0.20
N GLU A 112 3.45 -15.59 0.70
CA GLU A 112 3.39 -16.79 -0.14
C GLU A 112 2.12 -16.79 -0.99
N ARG A 113 0.97 -16.40 -0.45
CA ARG A 113 -0.26 -16.26 -1.23
C ARG A 113 -0.10 -15.19 -2.32
N LEU A 114 0.42 -14.01 -1.97
CA LEU A 114 0.69 -12.93 -2.92
C LEU A 114 1.57 -13.41 -4.10
N CYS A 115 2.60 -14.21 -3.81
CA CYS A 115 3.53 -14.73 -4.79
C CYS A 115 2.95 -15.90 -5.61
N ARG A 116 2.17 -16.80 -4.99
CA ARG A 116 1.47 -17.89 -5.67
C ARG A 116 0.46 -17.38 -6.68
N ASP A 117 -0.24 -16.29 -6.37
CA ASP A 117 -1.14 -15.61 -7.31
C ASP A 117 -0.41 -15.07 -8.56
N LYS A 118 0.93 -15.00 -8.52
CA LYS A 118 1.80 -14.60 -9.63
C LYS A 118 2.57 -15.77 -10.27
N GLY A 119 2.32 -17.01 -9.83
CA GLY A 119 2.95 -18.21 -10.38
C GLY A 119 4.28 -18.62 -9.71
N PHE A 120 4.68 -17.95 -8.63
CA PHE A 120 5.85 -18.33 -7.85
C PHE A 120 5.51 -19.41 -6.83
N LYS A 121 6.52 -20.19 -6.39
CA LYS A 121 6.30 -21.27 -5.43
C LYS A 121 6.36 -20.74 -3.99
N ASP A 122 7.24 -19.77 -3.78
CA ASP A 122 7.56 -19.22 -2.47
C ASP A 122 7.53 -17.69 -2.50
N GLY A 123 7.38 -17.11 -1.32
CA GLY A 123 7.33 -15.66 -1.15
C GLY A 123 7.77 -15.23 0.25
N LYS A 124 8.46 -14.10 0.36
CA LYS A 124 8.86 -13.50 1.64
C LYS A 124 8.34 -12.07 1.74
N SER A 125 7.68 -11.74 2.85
CA SER A 125 7.15 -10.39 3.06
C SER A 125 8.29 -9.37 3.08
N MET A 126 8.13 -8.27 2.35
CA MET A 126 9.05 -7.13 2.35
C MET A 126 8.44 -5.94 3.07
N ASP A 127 7.17 -5.66 2.79
CA ASP A 127 6.45 -4.53 3.37
C ASP A 127 5.13 -5.00 3.95
N VAL A 128 4.87 -4.57 5.18
CA VAL A 128 3.64 -4.85 5.91
C VAL A 128 3.02 -3.52 6.34
N GLU A 129 1.75 -3.38 6.03
CA GLU A 129 0.93 -2.24 6.43
C GLU A 129 -0.07 -2.67 7.50
N ALA A 130 -0.17 -1.89 8.56
CA ALA A 130 -1.20 -2.05 9.58
C ALA A 130 -2.34 -1.06 9.30
N ALA A 131 -3.57 -1.55 9.22
CA ALA A 131 -4.74 -0.74 8.96
C ALA A 131 -5.86 -1.07 9.95
N GLN A 132 -6.57 -0.04 10.40
CA GLN A 132 -7.79 -0.23 11.18
C GLN A 132 -8.95 -0.56 10.23
N VAL A 133 -9.55 -1.72 10.43
CA VAL A 133 -10.68 -2.20 9.64
C VAL A 133 -11.91 -2.24 10.54
N CYS A 134 -12.91 -1.45 10.16
CA CYS A 134 -14.19 -1.38 10.85
C CYS A 134 -15.21 -2.29 10.18
N SER A 135 -16.11 -2.86 10.96
CA SER A 135 -17.25 -3.59 10.42
C SER A 135 -18.11 -2.67 9.55
N ALA A 136 -18.74 -3.21 8.50
CA ALA A 136 -19.64 -2.44 7.65
C ALA A 136 -20.76 -1.76 8.45
N ARG A 137 -21.29 -2.45 9.48
CA ARG A 137 -22.30 -1.90 10.38
C ARG A 137 -21.78 -0.66 11.12
N ALA A 138 -20.58 -0.73 11.69
CA ALA A 138 -19.96 0.38 12.40
C ALA A 138 -19.79 1.61 11.49
N LEU A 139 -19.31 1.41 10.27
CA LEU A 139 -19.13 2.49 9.30
C LEU A 139 -20.46 3.12 8.89
N LEU A 140 -21.46 2.30 8.57
CA LEU A 140 -22.77 2.78 8.11
C LEU A 140 -23.56 3.49 9.21
N THR A 141 -23.42 3.07 10.47
CA THR A 141 -24.10 3.72 11.60
C THR A 141 -23.25 4.80 12.27
N ASN A 142 -22.07 5.12 11.73
CA ASN A 142 -21.11 6.05 12.32
C ASN A 142 -20.77 5.70 13.80
N ARG A 143 -20.61 4.41 14.08
CA ARG A 143 -20.25 3.86 15.40
C ARG A 143 -18.92 3.13 15.35
N THR A 144 -17.88 3.82 14.88
CA THR A 144 -16.52 3.27 14.78
C THR A 144 -15.80 3.23 16.13
N ASP A 145 -16.27 4.02 17.08
CA ASP A 145 -15.81 4.18 18.46
C ASP A 145 -16.37 3.11 19.42
N ASP A 146 -17.39 2.35 19.00
CA ASP A 146 -17.93 1.23 19.78
C ASP A 146 -16.86 0.14 20.02
N PRO A 147 -16.81 -0.47 21.21
CA PRO A 147 -15.84 -1.53 21.50
C PRO A 147 -16.03 -2.72 20.55
N GLY A 148 -14.98 -3.08 19.82
CA GLY A 148 -14.99 -4.15 18.83
C GLY A 148 -15.56 -3.76 17.46
N ALA A 149 -15.97 -2.51 17.27
CA ALA A 149 -16.44 -2.00 15.98
C ALA A 149 -15.35 -2.00 14.90
N CYS A 150 -14.10 -1.78 15.33
CA CYS A 150 -12.93 -1.78 14.49
C CYS A 150 -11.81 -2.64 15.09
N ARG A 151 -11.05 -3.29 14.22
CA ARG A 151 -9.90 -4.12 14.57
C ARG A 151 -8.69 -3.72 13.74
N MET A 152 -7.50 -3.82 14.31
CA MET A 152 -6.26 -3.67 13.55
C MET A 152 -5.99 -4.94 12.76
N GLU A 153 -5.72 -4.78 11.47
CA GLU A 153 -5.32 -5.86 10.57
C GLU A 153 -3.98 -5.53 9.93
N ASN A 154 -3.22 -6.57 9.60
CA ASN A 154 -1.93 -6.43 8.93
C ASN A 154 -2.05 -6.95 7.51
N TYR A 155 -1.36 -6.30 6.58
CA TYR A 155 -1.41 -6.61 5.17
C TYR A 155 0.00 -6.61 4.59
N VAL A 156 0.38 -7.65 3.85
CA VAL A 156 1.59 -7.60 3.02
C VAL A 156 1.27 -6.79 1.77
N THR A 157 2.04 -5.71 1.55
CA THR A 157 1.89 -4.84 0.38
C THR A 157 2.94 -5.09 -0.69
N ARG A 158 4.12 -5.59 -0.30
CA ARG A 158 5.15 -6.09 -1.20
C ARG A 158 5.79 -7.37 -0.66
N ALA A 159 6.11 -8.29 -1.57
CA ALA A 159 6.82 -9.53 -1.25
C ALA A 159 7.88 -9.85 -2.31
N MET A 160 8.96 -10.49 -1.89
CA MET A 160 9.95 -11.08 -2.78
C MET A 160 9.51 -12.50 -3.14
N CYS A 161 9.32 -12.79 -4.42
CA CYS A 161 8.76 -14.05 -4.91
C CYS A 161 9.79 -14.87 -5.67
N GLN A 162 9.82 -16.20 -5.46
CA GLN A 162 10.79 -17.13 -6.05
C GLN A 162 10.19 -18.48 -6.46
#